data_AF-A0A966XNY1-F1
#
_entry.id   AF-A0A966XNY1-F1
#
_cell.length_a   1.000
_cell.length_b   1.000
_cell.length_c   1.000
_cell.angle_alpha   90.00
_cell.angle_beta   90.00
_cell.angle_gamma   90.00
#
_symmetry.space_group_name_H-M   'P 1'
#
loop_
_entity.id
_entity.type
_entity.pdbx_description
1 polymer ?
#
loop_
_entity_poly.entity_id
_entity_poly.type
_entity_poly.pdbx_seq_one_letter_code
_entity_poly.pdbx_strand_id
1 'polypeptide(L)'
;MEHLLTFNNDMLVSGIILFVTFLLIFTEGIHHIERSKVAVVGAVAMMVVGQMMGFYSPEDALEVVDWNVIFLLAAMMTVVSIMIP
;
A
#
# COMPACT_ATOMS: atom_id res chain seq x y z
N MET A 1 -7.29 13.16 26.84
CA MET A 1 -6.31 12.10 27.11
C MET A 1 -5.10 12.43 26.28
N GLU A 2 -4.02 12.91 26.91
CA GLU A 2 -2.77 13.17 26.18
C GLU A 2 -2.25 11.84 25.65
N HIS A 3 -2.41 11.57 24.35
CA HIS A 3 -1.67 10.51 23.69
C HIS A 3 -0.21 10.96 23.68
N LEU A 4 0.55 10.54 24.70
CA LEU A 4 2.00 10.60 24.62
C LEU A 4 2.38 9.85 23.33
N LEU A 5 2.96 10.56 22.36
CA LEU A 5 3.57 10.02 21.15
C LEU A 5 4.75 9.12 21.55
N THR A 6 4.42 7.99 22.12
CA THR A 6 5.37 6.93 22.47
C THR A 6 5.45 6.02 21.27
N PHE A 7 6.68 5.80 20.81
CA PHE A 7 6.94 4.88 19.72
C PHE A 7 6.57 3.48 20.19
N ASN A 8 5.48 2.93 19.67
CA ASN A 8 4.97 1.62 20.04
C ASN A 8 5.45 0.53 19.06
N ASN A 9 5.25 -0.72 19.43
CA ASN A 9 5.66 -1.86 18.61
C ASN A 9 4.88 -1.93 17.28
N ASP A 10 3.61 -1.52 17.27
CA ASP A 10 2.75 -1.58 16.07
C ASP A 10 3.20 -0.58 14.99
N MET A 11 3.59 0.63 15.40
CA MET A 11 4.18 1.66 14.55
C MET A 11 5.54 1.21 14.01
N LEU A 12 6.38 0.58 14.84
CA LEU A 12 7.65 -0.01 14.39
C LEU A 12 7.40 -1.04 13.29
N VAL A 13 6.50 -1.99 13.53
CA VAL A 13 6.19 -3.08 12.57
C VAL A 13 5.65 -2.51 11.27
N SER A 14 4.70 -1.57 11.34
CA SER A 14 4.14 -0.88 10.17
C SER A 14 5.22 -0.13 9.38
N GLY A 15 6.12 0.56 10.09
CA GLY A 15 7.26 1.27 9.51
C GLY A 15 8.26 0.34 8.83
N ILE A 16 8.52 -0.85 9.40
CA ILE A 16 9.38 -1.87 8.79
C ILE A 16 8.75 -2.39 7.50
N ILE A 17 7.45 -2.72 7.52
CA ILE A 17 6.74 -3.20 6.31
C ILE A 17 6.77 -2.16 5.20
N LEU A 18 6.51 -0.89 5.54
CA LEU A 18 6.60 0.23 4.61
C LEU A 18 8.02 0.35 4.04
N PHE A 19 9.04 0.38 4.90
CA PHE A 19 10.43 0.55 4.49
C PHE A 19 10.90 -0.59 3.57
N VAL A 20 10.62 -1.84 3.93
CA VAL A 20 10.96 -3.03 3.12
C VAL A 20 10.23 -2.99 1.78
N THR A 21 8.92 -2.72 1.78
CA THR A 21 8.13 -2.62 0.54
C THR A 21 8.67 -1.51 -0.36
N PHE A 22 8.98 -0.36 0.21
CA PHE A 22 9.51 0.79 -0.53
C PHE A 22 10.88 0.49 -1.14
N LEU A 23 11.79 -0.15 -0.39
CA LEU A 23 13.07 -0.61 -0.94
C LEU A 23 12.87 -1.59 -2.11
N LEU A 24 11.96 -2.55 -1.96
CA LEU A 24 11.69 -3.54 -3.01
C LEU A 24 11.17 -2.87 -4.30
N ILE A 25 10.36 -1.82 -4.20
CA ILE A 25 9.87 -1.06 -5.36
C ILE A 25 11.04 -0.45 -6.16
N PHE A 26 12.06 0.09 -5.50
CA PHE A 26 13.23 0.66 -6.20
C PHE A 26 14.14 -0.39 -6.83
N THR A 27 14.15 -1.61 -6.28
CA THR A 27 14.99 -2.71 -6.77
C THR A 27 14.43 -3.43 -8.00
N GLU A 28 13.38 -2.90 -8.65
CA GLU A 28 12.82 -3.45 -9.90
C GLU A 28 13.90 -3.74 -10.95
N GLY A 29 14.89 -2.85 -11.09
CA GLY A 29 15.97 -2.99 -12.07
C GLY A 29 16.90 -4.18 -11.82
N ILE A 30 16.89 -4.77 -10.62
CA ILE A 30 17.73 -5.90 -10.23
C ILE A 30 16.93 -7.20 -10.24
N HIS A 31 15.68 -7.18 -9.76
CA HIS A 31 14.86 -8.38 -9.61
C HIS A 31 13.93 -8.67 -10.80
N HIS A 32 13.77 -7.72 -11.74
CA HIS A 32 12.83 -7.80 -12.86
C HIS A 32 11.37 -8.03 -12.45
N ILE A 33 11.02 -7.67 -11.21
CA ILE A 33 9.65 -7.73 -10.68
C ILE A 33 9.02 -6.35 -10.86
N GLU A 34 7.87 -6.29 -11.53
CA GLU A 34 7.10 -5.06 -11.70
C GLU A 34 6.78 -4.40 -10.34
N ARG A 35 6.97 -3.08 -10.25
CA ARG A 35 6.66 -2.27 -9.05
C ARG A 35 5.25 -2.52 -8.51
N SER A 36 4.28 -2.67 -9.40
CA SER A 36 2.88 -2.89 -9.06
C SER A 36 2.66 -4.18 -8.27
N LYS A 37 3.36 -5.27 -8.64
CA LYS A 37 3.26 -6.56 -7.92
C LYS A 37 3.83 -6.43 -6.51
N VAL A 38 4.97 -5.75 -6.38
CA VAL A 38 5.61 -5.49 -5.08
C VAL A 38 4.70 -4.65 -4.18
N ALA A 39 4.10 -3.58 -4.71
CA ALA A 39 3.19 -2.72 -3.96
C ALA A 39 1.98 -3.48 -3.41
N VAL A 40 1.36 -4.34 -4.23
CA VAL A 40 0.22 -5.16 -3.81
C VAL A 40 0.64 -6.15 -2.71
N VAL A 41 1.81 -6.81 -2.85
CA VAL A 41 2.32 -7.72 -1.82
C VAL A 41 2.58 -6.98 -0.50
N GLY A 42 3.14 -5.77 -0.56
CA GLY A 42 3.35 -4.93 0.63
C GLY A 42 2.04 -4.53 1.32
N ALA A 43 1.01 -4.17 0.54
CA ALA A 43 -0.31 -3.86 1.08
C ALA A 43 -0.96 -5.09 1.75
N VAL A 44 -0.89 -6.27 1.11
CA VAL A 44 -1.40 -7.52 1.69
C VAL A 44 -0.63 -7.90 2.96
N ALA A 45 0.70 -7.75 2.95
CA ALA A 45 1.52 -8.01 4.14
C ALA A 45 1.14 -7.08 5.30
N MET A 46 0.89 -5.80 5.02
CA MET A 46 0.39 -4.84 6.01
C MET A 46 -0.97 -5.25 6.58
N MET A 47 -1.90 -5.70 5.74
CA MET A 47 -3.21 -6.19 6.19
C MET A 47 -3.08 -7.43 7.09
N VAL A 48 -2.30 -8.43 6.67
CA VAL A 48 -2.16 -9.69 7.43
C VAL A 48 -1.49 -9.44 8.78
N VAL A 49 -0.39 -8.69 8.81
CA VAL A 49 0.34 -8.40 10.05
C VAL A 49 -0.49 -7.50 10.97
N GLY A 50 -1.19 -6.51 10.40
CA GLY A 50 -2.06 -5.62 11.16
C GLY A 50 -3.25 -6.33 11.80
N GLN A 51 -3.83 -7.31 11.09
CA GLN A 51 -4.89 -8.16 11.65
C GLN A 51 -4.35 -9.08 12.76
N MET A 52 -3.17 -9.69 12.58
CA MET A 52 -2.57 -10.58 13.59
C MET A 52 -2.21 -9.86 14.89
N MET A 53 -1.71 -8.63 14.78
CA MET A 53 -1.30 -7.81 15.92
C MET A 53 -2.48 -7.01 16.52
N GLY A 54 -3.65 -7.01 15.86
CA GLY A 54 -4.86 -6.36 16.34
C GLY A 54 -4.89 -4.83 16.19
N PHE A 55 -3.96 -4.25 15.42
CA PHE A 55 -3.93 -2.80 15.18
C PHE A 55 -4.65 -2.37 13.89
N TYR A 56 -5.06 -3.30 13.03
CA TYR A 56 -5.70 -2.99 11.75
C TYR A 56 -6.74 -4.06 11.37
N SER A 57 -8.02 -3.66 11.20
CA SER A 57 -9.07 -4.55 10.70
C SER A 57 -9.05 -4.63 9.15
N PRO A 58 -9.42 -5.77 8.55
CA PRO A 58 -9.70 -5.84 7.12
C PRO A 58 -10.80 -4.87 6.65
N GLU A 59 -11.75 -4.53 7.52
CA GLU A 59 -12.81 -3.55 7.20
C GLU A 59 -12.24 -2.14 7.07
N ASP A 60 -11.38 -1.75 8.02
CA ASP A 60 -10.67 -0.46 7.99
C ASP A 60 -9.86 -0.34 6.70
N ALA A 61 -9.23 -1.44 6.26
CA ALA A 61 -8.44 -1.48 5.04
C ALA A 61 -9.23 -1.11 3.78
N LEU A 62 -10.51 -1.51 3.71
CA LEU A 62 -11.38 -1.18 2.58
C LEU A 62 -11.91 0.25 2.65
N GLU A 63 -12.11 0.79 3.85
CA GLU A 63 -12.59 2.16 4.04
C GLU A 63 -11.55 3.20 3.61
N VAL A 64 -10.26 2.92 3.78
CA VAL A 64 -9.18 3.80 3.31
C VAL A 64 -8.90 3.70 1.80
N VAL A 65 -9.54 2.77 1.07
CA VAL A 65 -9.37 2.69 -0.39
C VAL A 65 -10.13 3.84 -1.07
N ASP A 66 -9.39 4.70 -1.77
CA ASP A 66 -9.99 5.77 -2.57
C ASP A 66 -10.47 5.23 -3.94
N TRP A 67 -11.73 4.79 -3.97
CA TRP A 67 -12.39 4.32 -5.18
C TRP A 67 -12.52 5.41 -6.25
N ASN A 68 -12.71 6.67 -5.85
CA ASN A 68 -12.86 7.77 -6.81
C ASN A 68 -11.56 7.97 -7.60
N VAL A 69 -10.40 7.93 -6.94
CA VAL A 69 -9.10 8.06 -7.60
C VAL A 69 -8.82 6.88 -8.53
N ILE A 70 -9.09 5.65 -8.10
CA ILE A 70 -8.88 4.45 -8.92
C ILE A 70 -9.70 4.55 -10.21
N PHE A 71 -11.01 4.83 -10.11
CA PHE A 71 -11.87 4.91 -11.29
C PHE A 71 -11.57 6.12 -12.16
N LEU A 72 -11.25 7.27 -11.57
CA LEU A 72 -10.89 8.47 -12.32
C LEU A 72 -9.60 8.27 -13.13
N LEU A 73 -8.54 7.75 -12.51
CA LEU A 73 -7.28 7.48 -13.20
C LEU A 73 -7.45 6.39 -14.27
N ALA A 74 -8.18 5.31 -13.96
CA ALA A 74 -8.44 4.25 -14.94
C ALA A 74 -9.22 4.76 -16.17
N ALA A 75 -10.27 5.57 -15.95
CA ALA A 75 -11.06 6.16 -17.03
C ALA A 75 -10.23 7.13 -17.88
N MET A 76 -9.44 8.01 -17.25
CA MET A 76 -8.58 8.95 -17.97
C MET A 76 -7.53 8.24 -18.83
N MET A 77 -6.87 7.21 -18.27
CA MET A 77 -5.89 6.42 -19.03
C MET A 77 -6.54 5.64 -20.18
N THR A 78 -7.77 5.16 -20.00
CA THR A 78 -8.54 4.47 -21.06
C THR A 78 -8.93 5.41 -22.19
N VAL A 79 -9.38 6.64 -21.89
CA VAL A 79 -9.70 7.64 -22.91
C VAL A 79 -8.45 8.03 -23.72
N VAL A 80 -7.33 8.24 -23.04
CA VAL A 80 -6.05 8.57 -23.69
C VAL A 80 -5.58 7.44 -24.61
N SER A 81 -5.71 6.17 -24.20
CA SER A 81 -5.27 5.04 -25.02
C SER A 81 -6.09 4.85 -26.30
N ILE A 82 -7.36 5.24 -26.30
CA ILE A 82 -8.23 5.22 -27.50
C ILE A 82 -7.93 6.40 -28.43
N MET A 83 -7.51 7.53 -27.88
CA MET A 83 -7.26 8.77 -28.64
C MET A 83 -5.89 8.78 -29.34
N ILE A 84 -4.92 7.99 -28.85
CA ILE A 84 -3.64 7.79 -29.53
C ILE A 84 -3.90 7.00 -30.83
N PRO A 85 -3.61 7.56 -32.02
CA PRO A 85 -3.76 6.85 -33.29
C PRO A 85 -2.72 5.73 -33.49
#